data_AF-A0A7G6YCF5-F1
#
_entry.id   AF-A0A7G6YCF5-F1
#
_cell.length_a   1.000
_cell.length_b   1.000
_cell.length_c   1.000
_cell.angle_alpha   90.00
_cell.angle_beta   90.00
_cell.angle_gamma   90.00
#
_symmetry.space_group_name_H-M   'P 1'
#
loop_
_entity.id
_entity.type
_entity.pdbx_description
1 polymer ?
#
loop_
_entity_poly.entity_id
_entity_poly.type
_entity_poly.pdbx_seq_one_letter_code
_entity_poly.pdbx_strand_id
1 'polypeptide(L)'
;MSEDVPVLSEPLFDVFASGSWIFLPAGPARGVAMELEAEILDEQFSWCENPHLGEGSGLLVLTSAMNGWMLLHGATETVGWAAGLLSEQRDLYRATIDVRLPAMSWSFLERGAPTRSVSVELGDDGGLVTRTSGHPLPFESDGLDLPGTGAGFDAFFYPVAILGEHGVTLRDLEVALDRPSVTLRVS
;
A
#
# COMPACT_ATOMS: atom_id res chain seq x y z
N MET A 1 24.93 -3.53 -18.61
CA MET A 1 25.11 -2.97 -17.26
C MET A 1 24.20 -3.79 -16.37
N SER A 2 24.71 -4.44 -15.34
CA SER A 2 23.83 -5.02 -14.31
C SER A 2 23.32 -3.82 -13.51
N GLU A 3 22.20 -3.26 -13.92
CA GLU A 3 21.48 -2.35 -13.04
C GLU A 3 21.05 -3.18 -11.84
N ASP A 4 21.62 -2.87 -10.68
CA ASP A 4 21.32 -3.56 -9.43
C ASP A 4 19.83 -3.36 -9.15
N VAL A 5 19.03 -4.38 -9.45
CA VAL A 5 17.60 -4.40 -9.12
C VAL A 5 17.50 -4.13 -7.61
N PRO A 6 16.78 -3.08 -7.19
CA PRO A 6 16.68 -2.76 -5.78
C PRO A 6 16.03 -3.92 -5.03
N VAL A 7 16.61 -4.30 -3.89
CA VAL A 7 16.16 -5.44 -3.08
C VAL A 7 15.40 -4.94 -1.86
N LEU A 8 14.24 -5.53 -1.57
CA LEU A 8 13.50 -5.31 -0.33
C LEU A 8 14.33 -5.77 0.87
N SER A 9 14.55 -4.88 1.82
CA SER A 9 15.08 -5.25 3.11
C SER A 9 14.05 -6.04 3.92
N GLU A 10 14.53 -6.84 4.88
CA GLU A 10 13.68 -7.67 5.76
C GLU A 10 12.57 -6.85 6.47
N PRO A 11 12.82 -5.65 7.03
CA PRO A 11 11.75 -4.86 7.65
C PRO A 11 10.65 -4.41 6.67
N LEU A 12 11.02 -4.05 5.43
CA LEU A 12 10.04 -3.71 4.40
C LEU A 12 9.28 -4.94 3.93
N PHE A 13 9.96 -6.07 3.81
CA PHE A 13 9.31 -7.33 3.53
C PHE A 13 8.25 -7.60 4.60
N ASP A 14 8.58 -7.53 5.89
CA ASP A 14 7.63 -7.82 6.98
C ASP A 14 6.39 -6.90 6.96
N VAL A 15 6.57 -5.61 6.68
CA VAL A 15 5.47 -4.64 6.64
C VAL A 15 4.56 -4.85 5.43
N PHE A 16 5.10 -5.21 4.27
CA PHE A 16 4.34 -5.31 3.03
C PHE A 16 3.94 -6.74 2.65
N ALA A 17 4.57 -7.77 3.21
CA ALA A 17 4.33 -9.16 2.87
C ALA A 17 2.92 -9.65 3.24
N SER A 18 2.28 -9.00 4.21
CA SER A 18 0.90 -9.29 4.57
C SER A 18 0.21 -8.02 5.05
N GLY A 19 -0.78 -7.55 4.32
CA GLY A 19 -1.57 -6.40 4.74
C GLY A 19 -2.33 -5.74 3.60
N SER A 20 -3.11 -4.74 3.97
CA SER A 20 -3.76 -3.84 3.02
C SER A 20 -3.37 -2.41 3.34
N TRP A 21 -3.22 -1.60 2.30
CA TRP A 21 -2.89 -0.19 2.44
C TRP A 21 -3.45 0.66 1.30
N ILE A 22 -3.51 1.96 1.56
CA ILE A 22 -3.80 3.00 0.59
C ILE A 22 -2.55 3.82 0.40
N PHE A 23 -2.19 4.09 -0.85
CA PHE A 23 -1.20 5.09 -1.23
C PHE A 23 -1.92 6.32 -1.76
N LEU A 24 -1.76 7.44 -1.07
CA LEU A 24 -2.54 8.66 -1.27
C LEU A 24 -1.67 9.92 -1.22
N PRO A 25 -2.07 11.00 -1.91
CA PRO A 25 -1.39 12.28 -1.81
C PRO A 25 -1.30 12.75 -0.35
N ALA A 26 -0.11 13.23 0.04
CA ALA A 26 0.14 13.67 1.40
C ALA A 26 -0.74 14.85 1.80
N GLY A 27 -1.19 14.83 3.05
CA GLY A 27 -1.95 15.90 3.64
C GLY A 27 -1.83 15.88 5.17
N PRO A 28 -2.37 16.89 5.86
CA PRO A 28 -2.41 16.88 7.32
C PRO A 28 -3.19 15.66 7.82
N ALA A 29 -2.66 14.93 8.81
CA ALA A 29 -3.32 13.76 9.39
C ALA A 29 -4.74 14.08 9.90
N ARG A 30 -4.94 15.27 10.47
CA ARG A 30 -6.27 15.76 10.87
C ARG A 30 -7.24 15.90 9.71
N GLY A 31 -6.77 16.27 8.51
CA GLY A 31 -7.60 16.33 7.32
C GLY A 31 -8.07 14.95 6.87
N VAL A 32 -7.13 13.99 6.81
CA VAL A 32 -7.44 12.59 6.50
C VAL A 32 -8.42 12.00 7.53
N ALA A 33 -8.19 12.26 8.83
CA ALA A 33 -9.09 11.84 9.89
C ALA A 33 -10.51 12.43 9.72
N MET A 34 -10.64 13.71 9.39
CA MET A 34 -11.94 14.35 9.16
C MET A 34 -12.68 13.75 7.97
N GLU A 35 -11.99 13.46 6.87
CA GLU A 35 -12.58 12.84 5.67
C GLU A 35 -13.07 11.41 5.94
N LEU A 36 -12.41 10.71 6.86
CA LEU A 36 -12.79 9.37 7.31
C LEU A 36 -13.74 9.39 8.52
N GLU A 37 -14.16 10.56 9.01
CA GLU A 37 -14.90 10.68 10.28
C GLU A 37 -14.23 9.92 11.45
N ALA A 38 -12.89 9.92 11.45
CA ALA A 38 -12.05 9.13 12.34
C ALA A 38 -11.57 9.93 13.57
N GLU A 39 -11.37 9.22 14.68
CA GLU A 39 -10.67 9.71 15.86
C GLU A 39 -9.16 9.45 15.72
N ILE A 40 -8.31 10.44 16.03
CA ILE A 40 -6.87 10.22 16.20
C ILE A 40 -6.63 9.69 17.61
N LEU A 41 -6.08 8.47 17.71
CA LEU A 41 -5.80 7.82 18.99
C LEU A 41 -4.40 8.13 19.51
N ASP A 42 -3.42 8.09 18.62
CA ASP A 42 -2.00 8.23 18.97
C ASP A 42 -1.21 8.74 17.76
N GLU A 43 -0.08 9.40 18.03
CA GLU A 43 0.83 9.99 17.02
C GLU A 43 2.32 9.72 17.36
N GLN A 44 2.60 8.79 18.28
CA GLN A 44 3.90 8.60 18.91
C GLN A 44 4.65 7.36 18.42
N PHE A 45 3.93 6.32 17.96
CA PHE A 45 4.57 5.09 17.49
C PHE A 45 5.26 5.28 16.14
N SER A 46 6.48 4.74 16.03
CA SER A 46 7.12 4.51 14.74
C SER A 46 6.22 3.62 13.88
N TRP A 47 6.27 3.79 12.56
CA TRP A 47 5.40 3.04 11.65
C TRP A 47 5.60 1.52 11.79
N CYS A 48 6.84 1.05 11.85
CA CYS A 48 7.13 -0.40 11.92
C CYS A 48 6.83 -1.02 13.29
N GLU A 49 6.82 -0.24 14.37
CA GLU A 49 6.53 -0.74 15.72
C GLU A 49 5.10 -0.38 16.19
N ASN A 50 4.26 0.15 15.30
CA ASN A 50 2.90 0.52 15.65
C ASN A 50 2.07 -0.74 15.98
N PRO A 51 1.56 -0.88 17.22
CA PRO A 51 0.87 -2.09 17.65
C PRO A 51 -0.49 -2.30 16.97
N HIS A 52 -0.97 -1.32 16.20
CA HIS A 52 -2.23 -1.38 15.47
C HIS A 52 -2.05 -1.64 13.97
N LEU A 53 -0.82 -1.83 13.50
CA LEU A 53 -0.55 -2.06 12.08
C LEU A 53 -1.22 -3.36 11.60
N GLY A 54 -2.18 -3.25 10.69
CA GLY A 54 -2.92 -4.40 10.16
C GLY A 54 -3.89 -5.06 11.14
N GLU A 55 -4.07 -4.49 12.33
CA GLU A 55 -4.88 -5.05 13.42
C GLU A 55 -6.28 -4.43 13.48
N GLY A 56 -7.27 -5.24 13.88
CA GLY A 56 -8.59 -4.78 14.32
C GLY A 56 -9.49 -4.16 13.23
N SER A 57 -10.78 -4.46 13.30
CA SER A 57 -11.77 -3.73 12.51
C SER A 57 -11.81 -2.26 12.97
N GLY A 58 -11.76 -1.34 12.01
CA GLY A 58 -11.90 0.09 12.26
C GLY A 58 -10.63 0.81 12.72
N LEU A 59 -9.46 0.16 12.67
CA LEU A 59 -8.18 0.83 12.93
C LEU A 59 -7.39 1.03 11.64
N LEU A 60 -6.74 2.19 11.53
CA LEU A 60 -5.87 2.54 10.42
C LEU A 60 -4.60 3.21 10.93
N VAL A 61 -3.46 2.94 10.31
CA VAL A 61 -2.17 3.55 10.61
C VAL A 61 -1.72 4.38 9.43
N LEU A 62 -1.66 5.70 9.61
CA LEU A 62 -1.24 6.67 8.62
C LEU A 62 0.24 7.00 8.80
N THR A 63 1.06 6.76 7.80
CA THR A 63 2.50 7.06 7.85
C THR A 63 2.78 8.54 7.71
N SER A 64 3.97 9.00 8.11
CA SER A 64 4.47 10.32 7.74
C SER A 64 4.62 10.47 6.21
N ALA A 65 4.63 11.71 5.72
CA ALA A 65 4.79 11.96 4.28
C ALA A 65 6.17 11.52 3.73
N MET A 66 6.15 10.89 2.57
CA MET A 66 7.28 10.41 1.78
C MET A 66 7.11 10.94 0.35
N ASN A 67 7.98 11.87 -0.05
CA ASN A 67 7.95 12.49 -1.37
C ASN A 67 6.56 13.00 -1.84
N GLY A 68 5.80 13.64 -0.95
CA GLY A 68 4.46 14.15 -1.27
C GLY A 68 3.35 13.11 -1.23
N TRP A 69 3.63 11.89 -0.77
CA TRP A 69 2.67 10.80 -0.58
C TRP A 69 2.67 10.26 0.84
N MET A 70 1.63 9.54 1.23
CA MET A 70 1.52 8.83 2.50
C MET A 70 0.95 7.43 2.28
N LEU A 71 1.09 6.55 3.27
CA LEU A 71 0.46 5.24 3.30
C LEU A 71 -0.55 5.17 4.45
N LEU A 72 -1.71 4.58 4.21
CA LEU A 72 -2.71 4.28 5.23
C LEU A 72 -2.92 2.77 5.29
N HIS A 73 -2.34 2.12 6.29
CA HIS A 73 -2.40 0.66 6.51
C HIS A 73 -3.55 0.27 7.43
N GLY A 74 -4.08 -0.94 7.27
CA GLY A 74 -5.05 -1.52 8.19
C GLY A 74 -5.60 -2.84 7.72
N ALA A 75 -6.63 -3.33 8.41
CA ALA A 75 -7.37 -4.52 7.98
C ALA A 75 -8.01 -4.30 6.60
N THR A 76 -8.04 -5.34 5.77
CA THR A 76 -8.52 -5.28 4.38
C THR A 76 -9.90 -4.66 4.23
N GLU A 77 -10.84 -4.98 5.12
CA GLU A 77 -12.19 -4.41 5.13
C GLU A 77 -12.17 -2.90 5.40
N THR A 78 -11.40 -2.47 6.40
CA THR A 78 -11.31 -1.07 6.82
C THR A 78 -10.58 -0.23 5.77
N VAL A 79 -9.51 -0.76 5.18
CA VAL A 79 -8.80 -0.14 4.05
C VAL A 79 -9.70 -0.05 2.81
N GLY A 80 -10.47 -1.10 2.53
CA GLY A 80 -11.42 -1.11 1.42
C GLY A 80 -12.46 -0.01 1.52
N TRP A 81 -13.05 0.15 2.71
CA TRP A 81 -14.00 1.22 3.02
C TRP A 81 -13.35 2.61 2.94
N ALA A 82 -12.18 2.78 3.58
CA ALA A 82 -11.46 4.06 3.62
C ALA A 82 -11.04 4.51 2.22
N ALA A 83 -10.61 3.57 1.36
CA ALA A 83 -10.26 3.85 -0.02
C ALA A 83 -11.47 4.37 -0.82
N GLY A 84 -12.66 3.79 -0.61
CA GLY A 84 -13.90 4.26 -1.23
C GLY A 84 -14.15 5.73 -0.90
N LEU A 85 -14.20 6.07 0.40
CA LEU A 85 -14.47 7.43 0.86
C LEU A 85 -13.41 8.44 0.42
N LEU A 86 -12.13 8.14 0.66
CA LEU A 86 -11.05 9.06 0.30
C LEU A 86 -11.00 9.28 -1.22
N SER A 87 -11.31 8.25 -2.01
CA SER A 87 -11.27 8.36 -3.46
C SER A 87 -12.36 9.25 -4.06
N GLU A 88 -13.36 9.67 -3.29
CA GLU A 88 -14.35 10.66 -3.74
C GLU A 88 -13.73 12.04 -3.96
N GLN A 89 -12.64 12.36 -3.24
CA GLN A 89 -12.01 13.68 -3.28
C GLN A 89 -10.62 13.69 -3.94
N ARG A 90 -9.94 12.54 -3.99
CA ARG A 90 -8.58 12.44 -4.51
C ARG A 90 -8.35 11.12 -5.21
N ASP A 91 -7.50 11.11 -6.21
CA ASP A 91 -7.06 9.87 -6.83
C ASP A 91 -6.09 9.15 -5.89
N LEU A 92 -6.23 7.83 -5.78
CA LEU A 92 -5.42 7.02 -4.87
C LEU A 92 -5.25 5.60 -5.37
N TYR A 93 -4.27 4.90 -4.79
CA TYR A 93 -4.09 3.47 -5.01
C TYR A 93 -4.44 2.71 -3.74
N ARG A 94 -5.13 1.59 -3.90
CA ARG A 94 -5.34 0.63 -2.83
C ARG A 94 -4.61 -0.65 -3.19
N ALA A 95 -3.94 -1.27 -2.25
CA ALA A 95 -3.27 -2.54 -2.44
C ALA A 95 -3.47 -3.48 -1.26
N THR A 96 -3.35 -4.77 -1.57
CA THR A 96 -3.33 -5.87 -0.62
C THR A 96 -2.28 -6.87 -1.08
N ILE A 97 -1.45 -7.37 -0.17
CA ILE A 97 -0.54 -8.49 -0.40
C ILE A 97 -0.76 -9.51 0.71
N ASP A 98 -0.72 -10.79 0.38
CA ASP A 98 -0.54 -11.89 1.32
C ASP A 98 0.41 -12.93 0.72
N VAL A 99 1.64 -13.00 1.21
CA VAL A 99 2.63 -13.99 0.73
C VAL A 99 2.45 -15.38 1.34
N ARG A 100 1.66 -15.52 2.42
CA ARG A 100 1.38 -16.84 3.03
C ARG A 100 0.39 -17.64 2.19
N LEU A 101 -0.56 -16.92 1.59
CA LEU A 101 -1.43 -17.41 0.53
C LEU A 101 -1.15 -16.57 -0.71
N PRO A 102 -0.05 -16.85 -1.45
CA PRO A 102 0.53 -15.93 -2.42
C PRO A 102 -0.50 -15.29 -3.35
N ALA A 103 -0.89 -14.08 -2.97
CA ALA A 103 -1.87 -13.27 -3.64
C ALA A 103 -1.54 -11.80 -3.44
N MET A 104 -1.87 -11.02 -4.45
CA MET A 104 -1.84 -9.58 -4.42
C MET A 104 -3.07 -9.04 -5.13
N SER A 105 -3.52 -7.87 -4.72
CA SER A 105 -4.41 -7.05 -5.53
C SER A 105 -4.00 -5.59 -5.42
N TRP A 106 -4.17 -4.84 -6.50
CA TRP A 106 -4.14 -3.39 -6.44
C TRP A 106 -5.23 -2.79 -7.31
N SER A 107 -5.65 -1.59 -6.94
CA SER A 107 -6.64 -0.80 -7.65
C SER A 107 -6.22 0.65 -7.66
N PHE A 108 -6.39 1.33 -8.79
CA PHE A 108 -6.43 2.79 -8.84
C PHE A 108 -7.89 3.23 -8.75
N LEU A 109 -8.17 4.16 -7.86
CA LEU A 109 -9.52 4.65 -7.59
C LEU A 109 -9.60 6.14 -7.91
N GLU A 110 -10.67 6.50 -8.59
CA GLU A 110 -11.04 7.87 -8.92
C GLU A 110 -12.53 8.04 -8.66
N ARG A 111 -12.93 9.16 -8.04
CA ARG A 111 -14.34 9.52 -7.82
C ARG A 111 -15.16 8.41 -7.13
N GLY A 112 -14.59 7.78 -6.11
CA GLY A 112 -15.28 6.76 -5.31
C GLY A 112 -15.24 5.34 -5.90
N ALA A 113 -14.63 5.12 -7.07
CA ALA A 113 -14.70 3.83 -7.76
C ALA A 113 -13.35 3.38 -8.35
N PRO A 114 -13.08 2.05 -8.41
CA PRO A 114 -11.91 1.53 -9.12
C PRO A 114 -12.02 1.76 -10.63
N THR A 115 -11.05 2.46 -11.21
CA THR A 115 -10.95 2.65 -12.68
C THR A 115 -9.95 1.71 -13.33
N ARG A 116 -9.01 1.17 -12.53
CA ARG A 116 -8.09 0.08 -12.89
C ARG A 116 -7.96 -0.87 -11.71
N SER A 117 -7.95 -2.18 -11.96
CA SER A 117 -7.63 -3.17 -10.93
C SER A 117 -6.89 -4.37 -11.51
N VAL A 118 -5.97 -4.91 -10.73
CA VAL A 118 -5.20 -6.10 -11.05
C VAL A 118 -5.17 -6.98 -9.81
N SER A 119 -5.44 -8.27 -9.97
CA SER A 119 -5.16 -9.28 -8.96
C SER A 119 -4.28 -10.39 -9.54
N VAL A 120 -3.36 -10.88 -8.73
CA VAL A 120 -2.49 -12.01 -9.04
C VAL A 120 -2.60 -12.98 -7.88
N GLU A 121 -2.81 -14.25 -8.17
CA GLU A 121 -2.83 -15.34 -7.20
C GLU A 121 -2.05 -16.54 -7.73
N LEU A 122 -1.55 -17.38 -6.83
CA LEU A 122 -1.00 -18.67 -7.20
C LEU A 122 -2.14 -19.66 -7.48
N GLY A 123 -2.20 -20.17 -8.71
CA GLY A 123 -3.16 -21.18 -9.15
C GLY A 123 -2.82 -22.59 -8.66
N ASP A 124 -3.77 -23.50 -8.80
CA ASP A 124 -3.64 -24.89 -8.35
C ASP A 124 -2.50 -25.67 -9.04
N ASP A 125 -2.10 -25.25 -10.24
CA ASP A 125 -1.00 -25.81 -11.02
C ASP A 125 0.36 -25.18 -10.69
N GLY A 126 0.41 -24.24 -9.73
CA GLY A 126 1.59 -23.46 -9.38
C GLY A 126 1.89 -22.31 -10.35
N GLY A 127 1.04 -22.08 -11.36
CA GLY A 127 1.12 -20.92 -12.24
C GLY A 127 0.52 -19.67 -11.62
N LEU A 128 0.96 -18.49 -12.06
CA LEU A 128 0.34 -17.24 -11.66
C LEU A 128 -0.93 -16.99 -12.47
N VAL A 129 -2.05 -16.80 -11.78
CA VAL A 129 -3.34 -16.41 -12.38
C VAL A 129 -3.52 -14.91 -12.20
N THR A 130 -3.54 -14.17 -13.31
CA THR A 130 -3.73 -12.72 -13.31
C THR A 130 -5.13 -12.37 -13.79
N ARG A 131 -5.83 -11.51 -13.05
CA ARG A 131 -7.12 -10.92 -13.46
C ARG A 131 -6.99 -9.42 -13.49
N THR A 132 -7.45 -8.80 -14.58
CA THR A 132 -7.36 -7.34 -14.76
C THR A 132 -8.70 -6.77 -15.19
N SER A 133 -9.02 -5.57 -14.71
CA SER A 133 -10.17 -4.78 -15.16
C SER A 133 -9.78 -3.32 -15.35
N GLY A 134 -10.51 -2.59 -16.20
CA GLY A 134 -10.22 -1.19 -16.50
C GLY A 134 -9.06 -0.99 -17.47
N HIS A 135 -8.82 0.27 -17.82
CA HIS A 135 -7.76 0.64 -18.77
C HIS A 135 -6.39 0.68 -18.07
N PRO A 136 -5.33 0.12 -18.68
CA PRO A 136 -3.99 0.22 -18.13
C PRO A 136 -3.56 1.68 -17.92
N LEU A 137 -2.85 1.93 -16.82
CA LEU A 137 -2.21 3.21 -16.53
C LEU A 137 -0.91 3.35 -17.35
N PRO A 138 -0.43 4.58 -17.61
CA PRO A 138 0.76 4.81 -18.45
C PRO A 138 2.00 4.01 -18.02
N PHE A 139 2.27 3.92 -16.71
CA PHE A 139 3.43 3.19 -16.21
C PHE A 139 3.36 1.67 -16.46
N GLU A 140 2.17 1.11 -16.68
CA GLU A 140 2.02 -0.33 -16.95
C GLU A 140 2.59 -0.72 -18.32
N SER A 141 2.64 0.20 -19.29
CA SER A 141 3.25 -0.06 -20.60
C SER A 141 4.78 0.08 -20.61
N ASP A 142 5.30 0.99 -19.80
CA ASP A 142 6.75 1.22 -19.70
C ASP A 142 7.43 0.12 -18.88
N GLY A 143 6.65 -0.55 -18.02
CA GLY A 143 7.13 -1.56 -17.09
C GLY A 143 7.66 -0.90 -15.81
N LEU A 144 7.49 -1.60 -14.70
CA LEU A 144 8.03 -1.19 -13.41
C LEU A 144 9.19 -2.08 -13.01
N ASP A 145 10.22 -1.48 -12.44
CA ASP A 145 11.30 -2.21 -11.79
C ASP A 145 10.77 -2.82 -10.49
N LEU A 146 10.52 -4.13 -10.53
CA LEU A 146 10.05 -4.86 -9.37
C LEU A 146 11.19 -5.01 -8.36
N PRO A 147 10.92 -4.73 -7.07
CA PRO A 147 11.94 -4.96 -6.06
C PRO A 147 12.20 -6.46 -5.93
N GLY A 148 13.47 -6.82 -5.87
CA GLY A 148 13.89 -8.19 -5.57
C GLY A 148 13.54 -8.55 -4.14
N THR A 149 12.98 -9.73 -3.91
CA THR A 149 12.62 -10.24 -2.58
C THR A 149 13.64 -11.26 -2.05
N GLY A 150 14.51 -11.78 -2.91
CA GLY A 150 15.42 -12.89 -2.58
C GLY A 150 14.74 -14.24 -2.36
N ALA A 151 13.40 -14.28 -2.33
CA ALA A 151 12.58 -15.46 -2.04
C ALA A 151 11.63 -15.87 -3.19
N GLY A 152 11.70 -15.17 -4.33
CA GLY A 152 10.89 -15.48 -5.52
C GLY A 152 9.45 -14.97 -5.46
N PHE A 153 9.15 -14.02 -4.57
CA PHE A 153 7.83 -13.40 -4.44
C PHE A 153 7.71 -12.07 -5.21
N ASP A 154 8.69 -11.73 -6.06
CA ASP A 154 8.87 -10.40 -6.66
C ASP A 154 7.59 -9.90 -7.35
N ALA A 155 6.88 -10.79 -8.05
CA ALA A 155 5.61 -10.47 -8.73
C ALA A 155 4.51 -9.98 -7.77
N PHE A 156 4.48 -10.45 -6.53
CA PHE A 156 3.49 -10.04 -5.54
C PHE A 156 3.74 -8.64 -4.98
N PHE A 157 4.98 -8.14 -5.07
CA PHE A 157 5.38 -6.81 -4.63
C PHE A 157 5.24 -5.74 -5.73
N TYR A 158 4.54 -6.03 -6.84
CA TYR A 158 4.15 -5.02 -7.84
C TYR A 158 3.55 -3.75 -7.21
N PRO A 159 2.68 -3.81 -6.19
CA PRO A 159 2.17 -2.60 -5.55
C PRO A 159 3.23 -1.72 -4.87
N VAL A 160 4.37 -2.30 -4.45
CA VAL A 160 5.50 -1.52 -3.93
C VAL A 160 6.23 -0.80 -5.05
N ALA A 161 6.33 -1.42 -6.24
CA ALA A 161 6.92 -0.77 -7.41
C ALA A 161 6.10 0.44 -7.88
N ILE A 162 4.77 0.42 -7.71
CA ILE A 162 3.90 1.59 -7.96
C ILE A 162 4.31 2.79 -7.09
N LEU A 163 4.76 2.57 -5.84
CA LEU A 163 5.27 3.64 -5.00
C LEU A 163 6.51 4.31 -5.62
N GLY A 164 7.40 3.49 -6.19
CA GLY A 164 8.61 3.93 -6.89
C GLY A 164 8.33 4.77 -8.13
N GLU A 165 7.33 4.40 -8.92
CA GLU A 165 6.83 5.21 -10.05
C GLU A 165 6.42 6.62 -9.61
N HIS A 166 5.87 6.74 -8.40
CA HIS A 166 5.50 8.02 -7.81
C HIS A 166 6.63 8.68 -7.00
N GLY A 167 7.87 8.21 -7.18
CA GLY A 167 9.08 8.77 -6.60
C GLY A 167 9.32 8.42 -5.14
N VAL A 168 8.58 7.47 -4.56
CA VAL A 168 8.86 6.94 -3.21
C VAL A 168 9.79 5.74 -3.35
N THR A 169 11.07 5.94 -3.04
CA THR A 169 12.09 4.89 -3.18
C THR A 169 12.04 3.90 -2.02
N LEU A 170 12.65 2.71 -2.19
CA LEU A 170 12.82 1.77 -1.06
C LEU A 170 13.54 2.42 0.13
N ARG A 171 14.52 3.29 -0.13
CA ARG A 171 15.21 4.04 0.92
C ARG A 171 14.28 5.00 1.66
N ASP A 172 13.35 5.64 0.96
CA ASP A 172 12.37 6.52 1.61
C ASP A 172 11.44 5.72 2.51
N LEU A 173 11.03 4.52 2.07
CA LEU A 173 10.23 3.59 2.88
C LEU A 173 11.01 3.14 4.11
N GLU A 174 12.27 2.73 3.97
CA GLU A 174 13.14 2.35 5.10
C GLU A 174 13.24 3.46 6.13
N VAL A 175 13.51 4.69 5.70
CA VAL A 175 13.56 5.85 6.59
C VAL A 175 12.20 6.12 7.24
N ALA A 176 11.10 5.85 6.53
CA ALA A 176 9.76 6.05 7.05
C ALA A 176 9.36 5.02 8.12
N LEU A 177 9.93 3.82 8.13
CA LEU A 177 9.66 2.81 9.14
C LEU A 177 9.90 3.35 10.56
N ASP A 178 10.98 4.11 10.73
CA ASP A 178 11.37 4.71 12.01
C ASP A 178 10.65 6.03 12.32
N ARG A 179 9.88 6.57 11.37
CA ARG A 179 9.17 7.85 11.57
C ARG A 179 7.86 7.63 12.32
N PRO A 180 7.42 8.61 13.12
CA PRO A 180 6.11 8.56 13.75
C PRO A 180 4.99 8.37 12.73
N SER A 181 4.01 7.56 13.13
CA SER A 181 2.77 7.28 12.43
C SER A 181 1.59 7.70 13.28
N VAL A 182 0.44 7.93 12.64
CA VAL A 182 -0.79 8.33 13.30
C VAL A 182 -1.78 7.18 13.27
N THR A 183 -2.27 6.77 14.44
CA THR A 183 -3.32 5.76 14.55
C THR A 183 -4.69 6.43 14.52
N LEU A 184 -5.53 6.01 13.58
CA LEU A 184 -6.90 6.46 13.41
C LEU A 184 -7.87 5.34 13.80
N ARG A 185 -9.01 5.72 14.38
CA ARG A 185 -10.15 4.84 14.64
C ARG A 185 -11.39 5.34 13.90
N VAL A 186 -11.99 4.47 13.12
CA VAL A 186 -13.26 4.68 12.41
C VAL A 186 -14.33 3.81 13.04
N SER A 187 -15.57 4.31 13.09
CA SER A 187 -16.69 3.70 13.83
C SER A 187 -17.63 2.89 12.94
#